data_AF-A0A6I1DX58-F1
#
_entry.id   AF-A0A6I1DX58-F1
#
_cell.length_a   1.000
_cell.length_b   1.000
_cell.length_c   1.000
_cell.angle_alpha   90.00
_cell.angle_beta   90.00
_cell.angle_gamma   90.00
#
_symmetry.space_group_name_H-M   'P 1'
#
loop_
_entity.id
_entity.type
_entity.pdbx_description
1 polymer ?
#
loop_
_entity_poly.entity_id
_entity_poly.type
_entity_poly.pdbx_seq_one_letter_code
_entity_poly.pdbx_strand_id
1 'polypeptide(L)' 'DNATDIRSAAMVPLEYQGRLGLLAIGSKSAMHFRSSLGTLFISHIGQVLSRRLHEVVRQYPHQAAKKTSDIS' A
#
# COMPACT_ATOMS: atom_id res chain seq x y z
N ASP A 1 -8.31 5.04 -17.59
CA ASP A 1 -9.59 4.34 -17.79
C ASP A 1 -9.83 3.10 -16.93
N ASN A 2 -8.83 2.42 -16.36
CA ASN A 2 -9.09 1.25 -15.50
C ASN A 2 -9.64 1.57 -14.09
N ALA A 3 -9.50 2.83 -13.63
CA ALA A 3 -9.90 3.21 -12.27
C ALA A 3 -11.43 3.22 -12.09
N THR A 4 -12.19 3.55 -13.13
CA THR A 4 -13.66 3.59 -13.12
C THR A 4 -14.31 2.22 -12.95
N ASP A 5 -13.59 1.14 -13.22
CA ASP A 5 -14.07 -0.24 -13.07
C ASP A 5 -13.89 -0.82 -11.66
N ILE A 6 -13.20 -0.10 -10.76
CA ILE A 6 -12.94 -0.57 -9.41
C ILE A 6 -14.20 -0.38 -8.55
N ARG A 7 -14.75 -1.49 -8.05
CA ARG A 7 -15.99 -1.50 -7.27
C ARG A 7 -15.78 -1.79 -5.78
N SER A 8 -14.59 -2.22 -5.38
CA SER A 8 -14.16 -2.26 -3.98
C SER A 8 -12.64 -2.13 -3.86
N ALA A 9 -12.16 -1.71 -2.69
CA ALA A 9 -10.73 -1.64 -2.39
C ALA A 9 -10.43 -2.00 -0.93
N ALA A 10 -9.28 -2.63 -0.71
CA ALA A 10 -8.66 -2.79 0.60
C ALA A 10 -7.50 -1.82 0.74
N MET A 11 -7.40 -1.17 1.90
CA MET A 11 -6.39 -0.17 2.23
C MET A 11 -5.71 -0.59 3.53
N VAL A 12 -4.40 -0.78 3.51
CA VAL A 12 -3.63 -1.20 4.69
C VAL A 12 -2.46 -0.22 4.90
N PRO A 13 -2.39 0.49 6.04
CA PRO A 13 -1.25 1.35 6.33
C PRO A 13 0.01 0.50 6.46
N LEU A 14 1.10 0.95 5.82
CA LEU A 14 2.41 0.33 5.96
C LEU A 14 3.19 1.10 7.02
N GLU A 15 3.32 0.50 8.19
CA GLU A 15 3.90 1.12 9.38
C GLU A 15 4.85 0.15 10.06
N TYR A 16 6.11 0.56 10.19
CA TYR A 16 7.12 -0.16 10.94
C TYR A 16 8.24 0.81 11.31
N GLN A 17 8.40 1.08 12.61
CA GLN A 17 9.33 2.11 13.12
C GLN A 17 9.09 3.50 12.51
N GLY A 18 7.83 3.82 12.18
CA GLY A 18 7.42 5.03 11.48
C GLY A 18 6.43 4.71 10.36
N ARG A 19 5.91 5.77 9.72
CA ARG A 19 5.02 5.64 8.57
C ARG A 19 5.82 5.42 7.30
N LEU A 20 5.58 4.30 6.63
CA LEU A 20 6.27 3.94 5.38
C LEU A 20 5.41 4.22 4.15
N GLY A 21 4.08 4.11 4.27
CA GLY A 21 3.16 4.37 3.16
C GLY A 21 1.80 3.69 3.31
N LEU A 22 1.19 3.38 2.18
CA LEU A 22 -0.14 2.74 2.10
C LEU A 22 -0.12 1.63 1.04
N LEU A 23 -0.58 0.44 1.41
CA LEU A 23 -0.89 -0.64 0.48
C LEU A 23 -2.36 -0.53 0.06
N ALA A 24 -2.60 -0.41 -1.23
CA ALA A 24 -3.92 -0.31 -1.83
C ALA A 24 -4.14 -1.46 -2.82
N ILE A 25 -5.23 -2.21 -2.64
CA ILE A 25 -5.64 -3.28 -3.57
C ILE A 25 -7.07 -3.00 -4.04
N GLY A 26 -7.27 -2.79 -5.34
CA GLY A 26 -8.58 -2.57 -5.95
C GLY A 26 -9.12 -3.85 -6.61
N SER A 27 -10.44 -3.99 -6.64
CA SER A 27 -11.13 -5.10 -7.31
C SER A 27 -12.32 -4.60 -8.12
N LYS A 28 -12.52 -5.20 -9.30
CA LYS A 28 -13.75 -5.00 -10.09
C LYS A 28 -14.96 -5.68 -9.45
N SER A 29 -14.80 -6.52 -8.44
CA SER A 29 -15.92 -7.09 -7.69
C SER A 29 -16.19 -6.26 -6.44
N ALA A 30 -17.44 -5.85 -6.23
CA ALA A 30 -17.84 -5.02 -5.08
C ALA A 30 -17.74 -5.78 -3.74
N MET A 31 -17.80 -7.12 -3.76
CA MET A 31 -17.81 -7.95 -2.56
C MET A 31 -16.44 -8.51 -2.17
N HIS A 32 -15.41 -8.30 -3.01
CA HIS A 32 -14.11 -8.95 -2.88
C HIS A 32 -13.41 -8.69 -1.54
N PHE A 33 -13.53 -7.48 -1.00
CA PHE A 33 -12.91 -7.08 0.26
C PHE A 33 -13.91 -6.88 1.42
N ARG A 34 -15.17 -7.32 1.27
CA ARG A 34 -16.17 -7.20 2.36
C ARG A 34 -16.03 -8.29 3.41
N SER A 35 -15.40 -9.42 3.08
CA SER A 35 -15.16 -10.50 4.04
C SER A 35 -14.01 -10.12 4.98
N SER A 36 -14.26 -10.22 6.29
CA SER A 36 -13.27 -9.97 7.34
C SER A 36 -12.01 -10.83 7.18
N LEU A 37 -12.15 -12.06 6.65
CA LEU A 37 -11.02 -12.97 6.37
C LEU A 37 -10.13 -12.46 5.23
N GLY A 38 -10.73 -11.91 4.17
CA GLY A 38 -9.97 -11.36 3.04
C GLY A 38 -9.14 -10.14 3.47
N THR A 39 -9.73 -9.25 4.28
CA THR A 39 -9.04 -8.08 4.82
C THR A 39 -8.00 -8.45 5.88
N LEU A 40 -8.23 -9.51 6.67
CA LEU A 40 -7.27 -10.00 7.66
C LEU A 40 -6.00 -10.53 6.98
N PHE A 41 -6.15 -11.31 5.91
CA PHE A 41 -5.02 -11.81 5.13
C PHE A 41 -4.20 -10.65 4.52
N ILE A 42 -4.88 -9.67 3.92
CA ILE A 42 -4.20 -8.49 3.34
C ILE A 42 -3.51 -7.66 4.42
N SER A 43 -4.11 -7.54 5.61
CA SER A 43 -3.49 -6.87 6.76
C SER A 43 -2.20 -7.58 7.20
N HIS A 44 -2.22 -8.92 7.23
CA HIS A 44 -1.03 -9.70 7.54
C HIS A 44 0.09 -9.50 6.50
N ILE A 45 -0.25 -9.48 5.21
CA ILE A 45 0.69 -9.11 4.15
C ILE A 45 1.27 -7.73 4.41
N GLY A 46 0.44 -6.74 4.75
CA GLY A 46 0.89 -5.38 5.07
C GLY A 46 1.90 -5.34 6.21
N GLN A 47 1.71 -6.13 7.27
CA GLN A 47 2.66 -6.22 8.38
C GLN A 47 4.02 -6.79 7.97
N VAL A 48 4.02 -7.86 7.17
CA VAL A 48 5.27 -8.46 6.65
C VAL A 48 5.97 -7.50 5.69
N LEU A 49 5.21 -6.89 4.78
CA LEU A 49 5.71 -5.95 3.80
C LEU A 49 6.33 -4.72 4.46
N SER A 50 5.71 -4.18 5.52
CA SER A 50 6.23 -3.00 6.23
C SER A 50 7.65 -3.22 6.75
N ARG A 51 7.92 -4.41 7.32
CA ARG A 51 9.27 -4.76 7.80
C ARG A 51 10.30 -4.81 6.67
N ARG A 52 9.94 -5.42 5.53
CA ARG A 52 10.83 -5.53 4.37
C ARG A 52 11.04 -4.19 3.67
N LEU A 53 9.99 -3.39 3.55
CA LEU A 53 10.07 -2.06 2.96
C LEU A 53 10.99 -1.15 3.78
N HIS A 54 10.94 -1.23 5.11
CA HIS A 54 11.85 -0.48 5.98
C HIS A 54 13.32 -0.83 5.72
N GLU A 55 13.65 -2.12 5.54
CA GLU A 55 15.00 -2.56 5.20
C GLU A 55 15.46 -1.98 3.85
N VAL A 56 14.61 -2.05 2.83
CA VAL A 56 14.91 -1.55 1.48
C VAL A 56 15.08 -0.03 1.46
N VAL A 57 14.18 0.72 2.12
CA VAL A 57 14.25 2.18 2.19
C VAL A 57 15.50 2.65 2.92
N ARG A 58 15.92 1.94 3.99
CA ARG A 58 17.18 2.23 4.69
C ARG A 58 18.41 1.94 3.83
N GLN A 59 18.35 0.94 2.96
CA GLN A 59 19.45 0.58 2.05
C GLN A 59 19.58 1.53 0.85
N TYR A 60 18.47 2.12 0.37
CA TYR A 60 18.45 2.95 -0.83
C TYR A 60 17.71 4.29 -0.62
N PRO A 61 18.29 5.26 0.10
CA PRO A 61 17.63 6.53 0.42
C PRO A 61 17.36 7.49 -0.77
N HIS A 62 17.67 7.12 -2.02
CA HIS A 62 17.74 8.05 -3.16
C HIS A 62 16.54 8.08 -4.13
N GLN A 63 15.38 7.48 -3.80
CA GLN A 63 14.20 7.51 -4.70
C GLN A 63 12.94 8.16 -4.13
N ALA A 64 12.93 8.59 -2.87
CA ALA A 64 11.73 9.19 -2.26
C ALA A 64 11.53 10.69 -2.60
N ALA A 65 12.51 11.37 -3.19
CA ALA A 65 12.55 12.84 -3.27
C ALA A 65 12.61 13.43 -4.70
N LYS A 66 12.25 12.69 -5.76
CA LYS A 66 12.30 13.19 -7.15
C LYS A 66 10.97 13.68 -7.76
N LYS A 67 9.98 14.11 -6.96
CA LYS A 67 8.73 14.65 -7.54
C LYS A 67 8.13 15.84 -6.80
N THR A 68 8.98 16.71 -6.26
CA THR A 68 8.54 18.02 -5.73
C THR A 68 9.43 19.18 -6.22
N SER A 69 10.55 18.91 -6.90
CA SER A 69 11.45 19.95 -7.42
C SER A 69 11.13 20.46 -8.83
N ASP A 70 10.20 19.82 -9.56
CA ASP A 70 9.91 20.17 -10.97
C ASP A 70 8.65 21.04 -11.13
N ILE A 71 8.18 21.69 -10.06
CA ILE A 71 7.06 22.66 -10.11
C ILE A 71 7.50 24.02 -9.50
N SER A 72 8.73 24.45 -9.79
CA SER A 72 9.15 25.83 -9.56
C SER A 72 9.78 26.39 -10.83
#